data_AF-A0A957NRC8-F1
#
_entry.id   AF-A0A957NRC8-F1
#
_cell.length_a   1.000
_cell.length_b   1.000
_cell.length_c   1.000
_cell.angle_alpha   90.00
_cell.angle_beta   90.00
_cell.angle_gamma   90.00
#
_symmetry.space_group_name_H-M   'P 1'
#
loop_
_entity.id
_entity.type
_entity.pdbx_description
1 polymer ?
#
loop_
_entity_poly.entity_id
_entity_poly.type
_entity_poly.pdbx_seq_one_letter_code
_entity_poly.pdbx_strand_id
1 'polypeptide(L)'
;MPVDPTLHWANPPGGITERDKRPTFAATPETYRGPVPIVTHVHGAVGVGDESDGYAEAWYLPAANNIPAEYATKGTWYDFFAGKAAAKFRETWGPGYATFQYPNNDRASTNWYHDHALGMTRLNVYAGPAGFYIIRGGPEGDGALRNARTGRLALLPLPTPREFEQLFPSWMRKYREMPIVIQDRAFNADGSLFYPNTRAFFDNVAGPFLPDTDISPYWNPEFFGNTMMVNGNTWPYLDVDRVRYRFRFLNGCQSRFLILDFNQIPGVEVWQIGNEGGFLAAPVNLTANHGNRLPMALAERADLIVDFTNVSPGNYVLGNVGPDEPFGGGVPGIDFPSADPKTTGQVLEFHVMPGRRIDLSTPPRDLVLPAITPLPTESVTRSLGLIEEMSAFFMEAPAEALLGTIADNP
;
A
#
# COMPACT_ATOMS: atom_id res chain seq x y z
N MET A 1 -5.21 12.58 15.26
CA MET A 1 -5.06 13.05 13.86
C MET A 1 -6.31 13.81 13.46
N PRO A 2 -6.20 14.84 12.62
CA PRO A 2 -7.29 15.76 12.29
C PRO A 2 -8.16 15.18 11.17
N VAL A 3 -9.39 14.78 11.51
CA VAL A 3 -10.41 14.41 10.52
C VAL A 3 -11.09 15.68 10.05
N ASP A 4 -11.01 15.95 8.74
CA ASP A 4 -11.65 17.13 8.13
C ASP A 4 -13.12 16.84 7.81
N PRO A 5 -14.08 17.47 8.50
CA PRO A 5 -15.49 17.22 8.25
C PRO A 5 -16.03 17.98 7.03
N THR A 6 -15.24 18.85 6.39
CA THR A 6 -15.67 19.70 5.25
C THR A 6 -15.57 19.02 3.90
N LEU A 7 -14.90 17.87 3.83
CA LEU A 7 -14.78 17.07 2.60
C LEU A 7 -16.07 16.32 2.27
N HIS A 8 -16.15 15.73 1.07
CA HIS A 8 -17.07 14.62 0.85
C HIS A 8 -16.53 13.38 1.61
N TRP A 9 -17.21 12.98 2.67
CA TRP A 9 -16.76 11.91 3.57
C TRP A 9 -17.93 11.15 4.19
N ALA A 10 -17.64 10.11 4.97
CA ALA A 10 -18.62 9.30 5.70
C ALA A 10 -19.68 10.13 6.47
N ASN A 11 -19.28 11.24 7.10
CA ASN A 11 -20.16 12.16 7.81
C ASN A 11 -21.17 11.52 8.81
N PRO A 12 -20.72 10.76 9.83
CA PRO A 12 -21.62 10.24 10.86
C PRO A 12 -22.53 11.30 11.53
N PRO A 13 -22.05 12.51 11.90
CA PRO A 13 -22.89 13.55 12.51
C PRO A 13 -24.05 14.04 11.64
N GLY A 14 -23.97 13.85 10.31
CA GLY A 14 -25.03 14.21 9.37
C GLY A 14 -26.27 13.32 9.44
N GLY A 15 -26.24 12.26 10.24
CA GLY A 15 -27.33 11.29 10.32
C GLY A 15 -27.55 10.55 9.01
N ILE A 16 -28.68 9.83 8.91
CA ILE A 16 -28.98 8.95 7.76
C ILE A 16 -29.11 9.76 6.46
N THR A 17 -29.56 11.01 6.54
CA THR A 17 -29.83 11.84 5.36
C THR A 17 -28.58 12.49 4.81
N GLU A 18 -27.62 12.89 5.64
CA GLU A 18 -26.43 13.65 5.21
C GLU A 18 -25.11 12.85 5.29
N ARG A 19 -25.14 11.58 5.70
CA ARG A 19 -23.98 10.68 5.55
C ARG A 19 -23.55 10.56 4.08
N ASP A 20 -22.27 10.30 3.85
CA ASP A 20 -21.69 10.14 2.51
C ASP A 20 -21.95 11.33 1.57
N LYS A 21 -22.01 12.54 2.12
CA LYS A 21 -22.16 13.79 1.36
C LYS A 21 -21.17 14.80 1.87
N ARG A 22 -20.80 15.76 1.01
CA ARG A 22 -20.06 16.96 1.45
C ARG A 22 -20.96 17.79 2.36
N PRO A 23 -20.64 17.96 3.65
CA PRO A 23 -21.50 18.71 4.54
C PRO A 23 -21.38 20.22 4.29
N THR A 24 -22.41 20.97 4.65
CA THR A 24 -22.39 22.44 4.61
C THR A 24 -22.18 22.99 6.01
N PHE A 25 -21.37 24.04 6.14
CA PHE A 25 -21.08 24.66 7.41
C PHE A 25 -21.30 26.17 7.36
N ALA A 26 -21.91 26.74 8.39
CA ALA A 26 -22.10 28.18 8.53
C ALA A 26 -20.83 28.91 9.00
N ALA A 27 -19.84 28.18 9.51
CA ALA A 27 -18.53 28.65 9.93
C ALA A 27 -17.52 27.49 9.81
N THR A 28 -16.23 27.78 9.74
CA THR A 28 -15.18 26.75 9.72
C THR A 28 -15.33 25.80 10.93
N PRO A 29 -15.60 24.50 10.71
CA PRO A 29 -15.84 23.57 11.82
C PRO A 29 -14.54 23.14 12.51
N GLU A 30 -14.64 22.64 13.74
CA GLU A 30 -13.54 21.91 14.38
C GLU A 30 -13.32 20.53 13.72
N THR A 31 -12.15 19.93 13.93
CA THR A 31 -11.85 18.55 13.48
C THR A 31 -12.82 17.55 14.11
N TYR A 32 -13.25 16.53 13.35
CA TYR A 32 -14.10 15.47 13.89
C TYR A 32 -13.36 14.60 14.91
N ARG A 33 -14.01 14.33 16.06
CA ARG A 33 -13.49 13.53 17.19
C ARG A 33 -14.40 12.37 17.59
N GLY A 34 -15.39 12.07 16.76
CA GLY A 34 -16.36 11.01 17.05
C GLY A 34 -15.84 9.61 16.71
N PRO A 35 -16.72 8.59 16.77
CA PRO A 35 -16.40 7.21 16.41
C PRO A 35 -15.86 7.08 14.98
N VAL A 36 -14.83 6.27 14.80
CA VAL A 36 -14.14 6.12 13.50
C VAL A 36 -14.90 5.14 12.61
N PRO A 37 -15.36 5.55 11.41
CA PRO A 37 -15.94 4.62 10.45
C PRO A 37 -14.84 3.78 9.79
N ILE A 38 -15.16 2.54 9.45
CA ILE A 38 -14.25 1.61 8.79
C ILE A 38 -14.99 0.76 7.74
N VAL A 39 -14.30 0.37 6.68
CA VAL A 39 -14.67 -0.74 5.78
C VAL A 39 -13.39 -1.35 5.20
N THR A 40 -13.27 -2.67 5.23
CA THR A 40 -12.04 -3.33 4.77
C THR A 40 -12.09 -3.63 3.28
N HIS A 41 -11.02 -3.30 2.57
CA HIS A 41 -10.75 -3.74 1.20
C HIS A 41 -9.56 -4.72 1.21
N VAL A 42 -9.67 -5.85 0.51
CA VAL A 42 -8.54 -6.74 0.21
C VAL A 42 -8.02 -6.42 -1.19
N HIS A 43 -7.01 -5.57 -1.22
CA HIS A 43 -6.42 -5.03 -2.41
C HIS A 43 -5.67 -6.10 -3.21
N GLY A 44 -6.16 -6.33 -4.42
CA GLY A 44 -5.63 -7.29 -5.38
C GLY A 44 -6.39 -8.62 -5.44
N ALA A 45 -7.45 -8.80 -4.65
CA ALA A 45 -8.24 -10.03 -4.69
C ALA A 45 -9.17 -10.09 -5.92
N VAL A 46 -9.24 -11.27 -6.55
CA VAL A 46 -9.95 -11.52 -7.81
C VAL A 46 -11.18 -12.39 -7.57
N GLY A 47 -12.26 -12.07 -8.29
CA GLY A 47 -13.53 -12.80 -8.20
C GLY A 47 -14.30 -12.54 -6.91
N VAL A 48 -13.86 -11.56 -6.11
CA VAL A 48 -14.57 -11.06 -4.94
C VAL A 48 -15.86 -10.38 -5.40
N GLY A 49 -16.97 -10.62 -4.70
CA GLY A 49 -18.18 -9.85 -4.94
C GLY A 49 -18.02 -8.43 -4.41
N ASP A 50 -18.70 -7.46 -5.00
CA ASP A 50 -18.79 -6.07 -4.52
C ASP A 50 -19.25 -5.98 -3.06
N GLU A 51 -20.10 -6.92 -2.59
CA GLU A 51 -20.44 -7.03 -1.16
C GLU A 51 -19.27 -7.38 -0.24
N SER A 52 -18.11 -7.74 -0.78
CA SER A 52 -16.91 -8.08 -0.05
C SER A 52 -15.67 -7.34 -0.54
N ASP A 53 -15.83 -6.30 -1.36
CA ASP A 53 -14.70 -5.55 -1.92
C ASP A 53 -14.34 -4.29 -1.12
N GLY A 54 -15.15 -3.93 -0.12
CA GLY A 54 -14.87 -2.78 0.74
C GLY A 54 -15.32 -1.45 0.14
N TYR A 55 -16.50 -1.43 -0.50
CA TYR A 55 -17.09 -0.21 -1.08
C TYR A 55 -17.09 0.94 -0.06
N ALA A 56 -16.57 2.11 -0.46
CA ALA A 56 -16.19 3.17 0.49
C ALA A 56 -17.35 3.73 1.33
N GLU A 57 -18.57 3.72 0.78
CA GLU A 57 -19.82 4.15 1.41
C GLU A 57 -20.57 2.99 2.11
N ALA A 58 -19.94 1.83 2.25
CA ALA A 58 -20.43 0.68 3.02
C ALA A 58 -19.78 0.60 4.42
N TRP A 59 -19.22 1.71 4.90
CA TRP A 59 -18.59 1.80 6.21
C TRP A 59 -19.57 1.56 7.37
N TYR A 60 -19.01 1.22 8.53
CA TYR A 60 -19.75 1.08 9.78
C TYR A 60 -18.96 1.67 10.95
N LEU A 61 -19.69 2.17 11.96
CA LEU A 61 -19.12 2.59 13.24
C LEU A 61 -18.92 1.38 14.15
N PRO A 62 -18.02 1.47 15.15
CA PRO A 62 -17.93 0.47 16.22
C PRO A 62 -19.26 0.26 16.94
N ALA A 63 -19.45 -0.92 17.54
CA ALA A 63 -20.60 -1.23 18.40
C ALA A 63 -20.51 -0.55 19.77
N ALA A 64 -20.42 0.78 19.79
CA ALA A 64 -20.25 1.58 20.99
C ALA A 64 -21.61 2.03 21.56
N ASN A 65 -21.72 2.10 22.89
CA ASN A 65 -22.94 2.47 23.60
C ASN A 65 -23.08 3.99 23.85
N ASN A 66 -22.09 4.77 23.43
CA ASN A 66 -21.98 6.21 23.63
C ASN A 66 -21.96 6.99 22.29
N ILE A 67 -22.48 6.38 21.22
CA ILE A 67 -22.67 7.07 19.94
C ILE A 67 -23.86 8.03 20.10
N PRO A 68 -23.73 9.33 19.76
CA PRO A 68 -24.86 10.25 19.78
C PRO A 68 -26.02 9.74 18.93
N ALA A 69 -27.26 9.92 19.40
CA ALA A 69 -28.44 9.29 18.79
C ALA A 69 -28.71 9.79 17.36
N GLU A 70 -28.25 10.99 17.04
CA GLU A 70 -28.36 11.62 15.74
C GLU A 70 -27.33 11.12 14.71
N TYR A 71 -26.30 10.39 15.14
CA TYR A 71 -25.25 9.93 14.23
C TYR A 71 -25.75 8.76 13.37
N ALA A 72 -25.38 8.76 12.09
CA ALA A 72 -25.43 7.55 11.29
C ALA A 72 -24.39 6.55 11.80
N THR A 73 -24.81 5.31 12.03
CA THR A 73 -23.93 4.23 12.48
C THR A 73 -23.31 3.41 11.36
N LYS A 74 -23.70 3.71 10.12
CA LYS A 74 -23.30 3.00 8.90
C LYS A 74 -23.47 3.89 7.68
N GLY A 75 -22.73 3.61 6.63
CA GLY A 75 -22.80 4.27 5.33
C GLY A 75 -24.05 3.91 4.54
N THR A 76 -24.23 4.62 3.42
CA THR A 76 -25.39 4.56 2.53
C THR A 76 -25.62 3.17 1.96
N TRP A 77 -24.54 2.47 1.60
CA TRP A 77 -24.62 1.16 0.94
C TRP A 77 -24.48 -0.02 1.90
N TYR A 78 -24.31 0.21 3.20
CA TYR A 78 -24.11 -0.86 4.17
C TYR A 78 -25.24 -1.90 4.14
N ASP A 79 -26.51 -1.48 4.23
CA ASP A 79 -27.63 -2.41 4.27
C ASP A 79 -27.85 -3.13 2.94
N PHE A 80 -27.52 -2.47 1.83
CA PHE A 80 -27.56 -3.06 0.50
C PHE A 80 -26.58 -4.24 0.41
N PHE A 81 -25.31 -4.01 0.78
CA PHE A 81 -24.29 -5.06 0.75
C PHE A 81 -24.50 -6.12 1.83
N ALA A 82 -25.00 -5.76 3.01
CA ALA A 82 -25.45 -6.72 4.02
C ALA A 82 -26.53 -7.67 3.46
N GLY A 83 -27.51 -7.12 2.74
CA GLY A 83 -28.54 -7.91 2.07
C GLY A 83 -27.98 -8.86 1.00
N LYS A 84 -27.00 -8.40 0.20
CA LYS A 84 -26.30 -9.24 -0.77
C LYS A 84 -25.50 -10.37 -0.10
N ALA A 85 -24.75 -10.06 0.95
CA ALA A 85 -23.98 -11.02 1.72
C ALA A 85 -24.89 -12.10 2.34
N ALA A 86 -26.02 -11.70 2.92
CA ALA A 86 -27.02 -12.61 3.47
C ALA A 86 -27.64 -13.51 2.37
N ALA A 87 -28.01 -12.94 1.22
CA ALA A 87 -28.63 -13.68 0.13
C ALA A 87 -27.67 -14.67 -0.54
N LYS A 88 -26.41 -14.29 -0.75
CA LYS A 88 -25.42 -15.07 -1.51
C LYS A 88 -24.67 -16.07 -0.65
N PHE A 89 -24.35 -15.70 0.59
CA PHE A 89 -23.46 -16.49 1.45
C PHE A 89 -24.10 -16.89 2.79
N ARG A 90 -25.33 -16.42 3.09
CA ARG A 90 -25.97 -16.58 4.40
C ARG A 90 -25.16 -15.96 5.54
N GLU A 91 -24.37 -14.94 5.23
CA GLU A 91 -23.60 -14.19 6.21
C GLU A 91 -24.41 -13.06 6.83
N THR A 92 -24.14 -12.74 8.09
CA THR A 92 -24.76 -11.61 8.78
C THR A 92 -23.78 -10.46 8.92
N TRP A 93 -24.32 -9.25 8.82
CA TRP A 93 -23.66 -8.00 9.19
C TRP A 93 -24.44 -7.39 10.34
N GLY A 94 -23.81 -6.55 11.17
CA GLY A 94 -24.48 -5.98 12.34
C GLY A 94 -23.71 -4.84 12.98
N PRO A 95 -24.15 -4.35 14.15
CA PRO A 95 -23.48 -3.23 14.82
C PRO A 95 -21.99 -3.53 15.02
N GLY A 96 -21.12 -2.67 14.48
CA GLY A 96 -19.68 -2.81 14.62
C GLY A 96 -18.99 -3.86 13.75
N TYR A 97 -19.69 -4.53 12.82
CA TYR A 97 -19.05 -5.55 11.99
C TYR A 97 -19.74 -5.78 10.63
N ALA A 98 -18.92 -6.07 9.63
CA ALA A 98 -19.32 -6.66 8.35
C ALA A 98 -18.54 -7.96 8.13
N THR A 99 -19.17 -8.93 7.47
CA THR A 99 -18.56 -10.24 7.15
C THR A 99 -18.27 -10.33 5.66
N PHE A 100 -17.00 -10.52 5.32
CA PHE A 100 -16.49 -10.53 3.95
C PHE A 100 -16.13 -11.95 3.50
N GLN A 101 -16.46 -12.30 2.26
CA GLN A 101 -16.18 -13.61 1.67
C GLN A 101 -15.19 -13.48 0.51
N TYR A 102 -14.00 -14.04 0.69
CA TYR A 102 -12.92 -14.02 -0.29
C TYR A 102 -12.74 -15.40 -0.90
N PRO A 103 -12.95 -15.58 -2.22
CA PRO A 103 -12.81 -16.88 -2.85
C PRO A 103 -11.35 -17.32 -2.98
N ASN A 104 -10.40 -16.38 -2.96
CA ASN A 104 -8.97 -16.62 -3.17
C ASN A 104 -8.70 -17.29 -4.53
N ASN A 105 -9.41 -16.85 -5.57
CA ASN A 105 -9.30 -17.37 -6.94
C ASN A 105 -8.11 -16.77 -7.71
N ASP A 106 -7.38 -15.86 -7.09
CA ASP A 106 -6.20 -15.23 -7.64
C ASP A 106 -5.12 -16.24 -8.05
N ARG A 107 -4.26 -15.81 -8.97
CA ARG A 107 -2.92 -16.38 -9.08
C ARG A 107 -2.21 -16.22 -7.73
N ALA A 108 -1.22 -17.06 -7.43
CA ALA A 108 -0.40 -16.85 -6.25
C ALA A 108 0.21 -15.43 -6.29
N SER A 109 -0.14 -14.60 -5.31
CA SER A 109 0.08 -13.16 -5.35
C SER A 109 0.34 -12.59 -3.96
N THR A 110 0.86 -11.36 -3.94
CA THR A 110 1.04 -10.57 -2.72
C THR A 110 -0.11 -9.56 -2.63
N ASN A 111 -1.23 -9.96 -2.06
CA ASN A 111 -2.33 -9.03 -1.76
C ASN A 111 -2.10 -8.41 -0.37
N TRP A 112 -2.88 -7.39 -0.06
CA TRP A 112 -2.89 -6.74 1.24
C TRP A 112 -4.29 -6.24 1.55
N TYR A 113 -4.62 -6.03 2.82
CA TYR A 113 -5.89 -5.49 3.25
C TYR A 113 -5.68 -4.19 4.01
N HIS A 114 -6.62 -3.27 3.87
CA HIS A 114 -6.59 -1.97 4.52
C HIS A 114 -7.99 -1.38 4.62
N ASP A 115 -8.15 -0.31 5.41
CA ASP A 115 -9.40 0.46 5.42
C ASP A 115 -9.63 1.21 4.10
N HIS A 116 -10.89 1.34 3.70
CA HIS A 116 -11.34 2.00 2.47
C HIS A 116 -12.54 2.94 2.72
N ALA A 117 -12.76 3.40 3.95
CA ALA A 117 -13.92 4.23 4.29
C ALA A 117 -13.84 5.64 3.67
N LEU A 118 -14.96 6.11 3.12
CA LEU A 118 -15.05 7.39 2.40
C LEU A 118 -14.51 8.57 3.25
N GLY A 119 -13.50 9.24 2.70
CA GLY A 119 -12.84 10.41 3.32
C GLY A 119 -11.94 10.09 4.53
N MET A 120 -11.90 8.82 4.98
CA MET A 120 -11.17 8.37 6.17
C MET A 120 -9.97 7.48 5.87
N THR A 121 -9.93 6.82 4.71
CA THR A 121 -8.86 5.90 4.29
C THR A 121 -7.47 6.39 4.63
N ARG A 122 -7.13 7.64 4.29
CA ARG A 122 -5.79 8.19 4.56
C ARG A 122 -5.44 8.09 6.05
N LEU A 123 -6.34 8.52 6.94
CA LEU A 123 -6.09 8.54 8.38
C LEU A 123 -6.15 7.16 9.00
N ASN A 124 -7.09 6.32 8.56
CA ASN A 124 -7.22 4.96 9.05
C ASN A 124 -6.00 4.12 8.68
N VAL A 125 -5.54 4.14 7.42
CA VAL A 125 -4.33 3.41 7.02
C VAL A 125 -3.09 3.97 7.72
N TYR A 126 -3.00 5.28 7.89
CA TYR A 126 -1.89 5.91 8.61
C TYR A 126 -1.82 5.47 10.09
N ALA A 127 -2.98 5.28 10.72
CA ALA A 127 -3.09 4.78 12.10
C ALA A 127 -2.59 3.34 12.28
N GLY A 128 -2.50 2.54 11.20
CA GLY A 128 -1.95 1.19 11.22
C GLY A 128 -2.84 0.02 10.80
N PRO A 129 -4.19 0.12 10.69
CA PRO A 129 -5.06 -0.90 10.09
C PRO A 129 -4.75 -1.29 8.63
N ALA A 130 -3.65 -2.02 8.42
CA ALA A 130 -3.26 -2.63 7.17
C ALA A 130 -2.43 -3.90 7.42
N GLY A 131 -2.50 -4.86 6.51
CA GLY A 131 -1.71 -6.09 6.61
C GLY A 131 -1.62 -6.87 5.32
N PHE A 132 -0.62 -7.73 5.18
CA PHE A 132 -0.50 -8.60 4.02
C PHE A 132 -1.58 -9.69 4.01
N TYR A 133 -2.03 -10.04 2.81
CA TYR A 133 -2.91 -11.17 2.51
C TYR A 133 -2.25 -11.97 1.37
N ILE A 134 -1.46 -12.99 1.70
CA ILE A 134 -0.66 -13.70 0.68
C ILE A 134 -1.44 -14.91 0.15
N ILE A 135 -1.70 -14.93 -1.16
CA ILE A 135 -2.29 -16.08 -1.85
C ILE A 135 -1.16 -17.03 -2.25
N ARG A 136 -1.32 -18.31 -1.90
CA ARG A 136 -0.33 -19.37 -2.19
C ARG A 136 -0.97 -20.54 -2.93
N GLY A 137 -0.14 -21.25 -3.69
CA GLY A 137 -0.55 -22.46 -4.40
C GLY A 137 -1.27 -22.17 -5.71
N GLY A 138 -2.12 -23.11 -6.12
CA GLY A 138 -2.80 -23.07 -7.42
C GLY A 138 -1.91 -23.48 -8.60
N PRO A 139 -2.48 -23.52 -9.82
CA PRO A 139 -1.78 -23.95 -11.04
C PRO A 139 -0.64 -23.02 -11.47
N GLU A 140 -0.64 -21.79 -10.97
CA GLU A 140 0.35 -20.74 -11.28
C GLU A 140 1.16 -20.33 -10.03
N GLY A 141 1.14 -21.15 -8.98
CA GLY A 141 1.91 -20.92 -7.76
C GLY A 141 3.35 -21.45 -7.82
N ASP A 142 4.04 -21.43 -6.68
CA ASP A 142 5.45 -21.83 -6.54
C ASP A 142 5.74 -23.23 -7.14
N GLY A 143 4.79 -24.17 -7.08
CA GLY A 143 4.91 -25.52 -7.67
C GLY A 143 4.92 -25.57 -9.21
N ALA A 144 4.58 -24.47 -9.87
CA ALA A 144 4.56 -24.37 -11.33
C ALA A 144 5.92 -23.96 -11.92
N LEU A 145 6.84 -23.44 -11.11
CA LEU A 145 8.13 -22.95 -11.60
C LEU A 145 9.02 -24.11 -12.07
N ARG A 146 9.80 -23.87 -13.13
CA ARG A 146 10.76 -24.85 -13.66
C ARG A 146 12.15 -24.26 -13.71
N ASN A 147 13.16 -25.12 -13.59
CA ASN A 147 14.55 -24.76 -13.78
C ASN A 147 14.92 -24.96 -15.26
N ALA A 148 15.24 -23.88 -15.97
CA ALA A 148 15.53 -23.89 -17.40
C ALA A 148 16.68 -24.85 -17.78
N ARG A 149 17.62 -25.11 -16.87
CA ARG A 149 18.78 -25.99 -17.13
C ARG A 149 18.45 -27.47 -16.98
N THR A 150 17.47 -27.83 -16.17
CA THR A 150 17.18 -29.23 -15.83
C THR A 150 15.78 -29.70 -16.21
N GLY A 151 14.87 -28.78 -16.51
CA GLY A 151 13.44 -29.05 -16.71
C GLY A 151 12.68 -29.47 -15.45
N ARG A 152 13.36 -29.59 -14.30
CA ARG A 152 12.75 -29.99 -13.02
C ARG A 152 12.11 -28.80 -12.31
N LEU A 153 11.38 -29.08 -11.22
CA LEU A 153 10.85 -28.06 -10.32
C LEU A 153 11.98 -27.11 -9.88
N ALA A 154 11.76 -25.81 -10.05
CA ALA A 154 12.66 -24.81 -9.48
C ALA A 154 12.34 -24.59 -8.00
N LEU A 155 13.37 -24.25 -7.22
CA LEU A 155 13.23 -23.95 -5.80
C LEU A 155 13.40 -22.45 -5.58
N LEU A 156 12.40 -21.81 -4.98
CA LEU A 156 12.52 -20.44 -4.48
C LEU A 156 13.28 -20.41 -3.14
N PRO A 157 13.73 -19.23 -2.66
CA PRO A 157 14.34 -19.11 -1.34
C PRO A 157 13.44 -19.69 -0.22
N LEU A 158 13.97 -20.67 0.52
CA LEU A 158 13.34 -21.35 1.66
C LEU A 158 14.17 -21.13 2.94
N PRO A 159 13.59 -21.21 4.15
CA PRO A 159 12.18 -21.53 4.44
C PRO A 159 11.23 -20.36 4.22
N THR A 160 10.02 -20.66 3.77
CA THR A 160 8.89 -19.72 3.71
C THR A 160 8.11 -19.73 5.03
N PRO A 161 7.41 -18.64 5.41
CA PRO A 161 6.46 -18.68 6.51
C PRO A 161 5.34 -19.71 6.26
N ARG A 162 4.98 -20.52 7.27
CA ARG A 162 3.97 -21.61 7.26
C ARG A 162 4.24 -22.82 6.37
N GLU A 163 4.62 -22.66 5.10
CA GLU A 163 5.05 -23.77 4.25
C GLU A 163 6.46 -24.23 4.66
N PHE A 164 6.60 -25.51 5.00
CA PHE A 164 7.85 -26.12 5.49
C PHE A 164 8.32 -25.68 6.89
N GLU A 165 7.58 -24.82 7.59
CA GLU A 165 7.90 -24.40 8.96
C GLU A 165 8.06 -25.60 9.90
N GLN A 166 7.25 -26.65 9.70
CA GLN A 166 7.31 -27.91 10.47
C GLN A 166 8.52 -28.80 10.11
N LEU A 167 9.18 -28.57 8.96
CA LEU A 167 10.36 -29.34 8.55
C LEU A 167 11.67 -28.80 9.13
N PHE A 168 11.64 -27.61 9.76
CA PHE A 168 12.82 -26.98 10.36
C PHE A 168 12.64 -26.81 11.88
N PRO A 169 13.59 -27.27 12.70
CA PRO A 169 13.62 -26.95 14.13
C PRO A 169 13.57 -25.44 14.34
N SER A 170 12.90 -24.95 15.38
CA SER A 170 12.69 -23.51 15.62
C SER A 170 13.98 -22.68 15.61
N TRP A 171 15.09 -23.25 16.07
CA TRP A 171 16.42 -22.63 16.07
C TRP A 171 17.12 -22.60 14.69
N MET A 172 16.58 -23.27 13.67
CA MET A 172 17.01 -23.22 12.27
C MET A 172 16.13 -22.29 11.40
N ARG A 173 15.05 -21.71 11.95
CA ARG A 173 14.06 -20.93 11.18
C ARG A 173 14.51 -19.49 10.95
N LYS A 174 15.50 -19.29 10.10
CA LYS A 174 15.71 -17.98 9.46
C LYS A 174 14.96 -18.00 8.14
N TYR A 175 13.73 -17.45 8.15
CA TYR A 175 12.91 -17.37 6.94
C TYR A 175 13.69 -16.67 5.83
N ARG A 176 13.57 -17.17 4.60
CA ARG A 176 14.17 -16.55 3.41
C ARG A 176 13.13 -15.95 2.49
N GLU A 177 11.86 -16.04 2.84
CA GLU A 177 10.79 -15.25 2.24
C GLU A 177 10.24 -14.28 3.29
N MET A 178 10.23 -12.99 3.01
CA MET A 178 9.74 -11.98 3.95
C MET A 178 8.86 -10.94 3.27
N PRO A 179 7.65 -10.68 3.80
CA PRO A 179 6.90 -9.48 3.43
C PRO A 179 7.54 -8.23 4.04
N ILE A 180 7.68 -7.19 3.23
CA ILE A 180 8.31 -5.91 3.59
C ILE A 180 7.36 -4.79 3.18
N VAL A 181 6.55 -4.29 4.11
CA VAL A 181 5.79 -3.06 3.88
C VAL A 181 6.65 -1.87 4.25
N ILE A 182 6.78 -0.94 3.31
CA ILE A 182 7.49 0.33 3.51
C ILE A 182 6.44 1.42 3.63
N GLN A 183 6.54 2.24 4.66
CA GLN A 183 5.66 3.38 4.90
C GLN A 183 6.48 4.58 5.35
N ASP A 184 5.88 5.76 5.33
CA ASP A 184 6.42 6.95 5.96
C ASP A 184 5.47 7.49 7.04
N ARG A 185 6.02 7.96 8.15
CA ARG A 185 5.31 8.62 9.24
C ARG A 185 6.07 9.87 9.66
N ALA A 186 5.41 10.71 10.43
CA ALA A 186 6.03 11.75 11.23
C ALA A 186 5.51 11.65 12.66
N PHE A 187 6.29 12.17 13.61
CA PHE A 187 6.02 12.07 15.04
C PHE A 187 6.12 13.44 15.69
N ASN A 188 5.24 13.69 16.66
CA ASN A 188 5.38 14.80 17.58
C ASN A 188 6.55 14.55 18.55
N ALA A 189 6.99 15.59 19.27
CA ALA A 189 8.06 15.48 20.25
C ALA A 189 7.77 14.48 21.39
N ASP A 190 6.49 14.18 21.65
CA ASP A 190 6.05 13.18 22.63
C ASP A 190 5.99 11.75 22.07
N GLY A 191 6.36 11.55 20.80
CA GLY A 191 6.32 10.26 20.11
C GLY A 191 4.94 9.87 19.57
N SER A 192 3.90 10.69 19.75
CA SER A 192 2.61 10.46 19.11
C SER A 192 2.68 10.71 17.59
N LEU A 193 1.84 10.02 16.83
CA LEU A 193 1.75 10.21 15.38
C LEU A 193 1.37 11.66 15.05
N PHE A 194 2.22 12.32 14.26
CA PHE A 194 1.92 13.61 13.66
C PHE A 194 1.15 13.40 12.35
N TYR A 195 0.16 14.26 12.12
CA TYR A 195 -0.52 14.42 10.84
C TYR A 195 -0.92 15.89 10.71
N PRO A 196 -0.71 16.54 9.56
CA PRO A 196 -1.00 17.96 9.39
C PRO A 196 -2.45 18.29 9.72
N ASN A 197 -2.65 19.30 10.57
CA ASN A 197 -3.96 19.76 11.05
C ASN A 197 -4.30 21.17 10.57
N THR A 198 -3.66 21.62 9.50
CA THR A 198 -3.90 22.91 8.87
C THR A 198 -3.41 22.85 7.43
N ARG A 199 -4.05 23.61 6.53
CA ARG A 199 -3.57 23.83 5.16
C ARG A 199 -2.24 24.55 5.09
N ALA A 200 -1.96 25.41 6.07
CA ALA A 200 -0.71 26.15 6.12
C ALA A 200 0.54 25.24 6.09
N PHE A 201 0.39 23.97 6.45
CA PHE A 201 1.46 22.97 6.35
C PHE A 201 1.85 22.64 4.90
N PHE A 202 0.90 22.68 3.96
CA PHE A 202 1.10 22.29 2.57
C PHE A 202 1.29 23.50 1.66
N ASP A 203 0.36 24.45 1.67
CA ASP A 203 0.29 25.56 0.71
C ASP A 203 0.39 26.95 1.37
N ASN A 204 0.70 27.01 2.68
CA ASN A 204 0.69 28.23 3.49
C ASN A 204 -0.66 28.96 3.56
N VAL A 205 -1.77 28.33 3.13
CA VAL A 205 -3.10 28.93 3.25
C VAL A 205 -3.56 28.91 4.71
N ALA A 206 -3.72 30.10 5.29
CA ALA A 206 -4.19 30.31 6.66
C ALA A 206 -5.69 30.66 6.75
N GLY A 207 -6.38 30.68 5.61
CA GLY A 207 -7.78 31.07 5.47
C GLY A 207 -7.97 32.44 4.79
N PRO A 208 -9.21 32.95 4.72
CA PRO A 208 -10.42 32.34 5.27
C PRO A 208 -10.76 31.00 4.60
N PHE A 209 -11.38 30.09 5.34
CA PHE A 209 -11.87 28.78 4.86
C PHE A 209 -13.38 28.85 4.63
N LEU A 210 -14.09 27.72 4.71
CA LEU A 210 -15.55 27.70 4.64
C LEU A 210 -16.20 28.62 5.69
N PRO A 211 -17.30 29.31 5.34
CA PRO A 211 -18.01 29.26 4.04
C PRO A 211 -17.48 30.24 2.98
N ASP A 212 -16.45 31.02 3.28
CA ASP A 212 -16.02 32.14 2.43
C ASP A 212 -15.20 31.69 1.21
N THR A 213 -14.56 30.53 1.29
CA THR A 213 -13.73 29.95 0.21
C THR A 213 -14.01 28.46 0.01
N ASP A 214 -13.41 27.89 -1.04
CA ASP A 214 -13.49 26.47 -1.42
C ASP A 214 -12.40 25.59 -0.78
N ILE A 215 -11.51 26.17 0.03
CA ILE A 215 -10.42 25.43 0.67
C ILE A 215 -10.88 24.84 2.00
N SER A 216 -10.73 23.51 2.12
CA SER A 216 -10.89 22.78 3.37
C SER A 216 -9.84 23.18 4.43
N PRO A 217 -10.20 23.36 5.70
CA PRO A 217 -9.29 23.86 6.74
C PRO A 217 -8.18 22.88 7.18
N TYR A 218 -8.40 21.57 7.03
CA TYR A 218 -7.51 20.54 7.59
C TYR A 218 -6.94 19.56 6.56
N TRP A 219 -7.68 19.27 5.48
CA TRP A 219 -7.26 18.34 4.43
C TRP A 219 -6.05 18.87 3.67
N ASN A 220 -4.95 18.13 3.70
CA ASN A 220 -3.78 18.39 2.86
C ASN A 220 -3.81 17.43 1.66
N PRO A 221 -3.57 17.91 0.42
CA PRO A 221 -3.63 17.09 -0.80
C PRO A 221 -2.67 15.90 -0.75
N GLU A 222 -1.43 16.13 -0.34
CA GLU A 222 -0.44 15.10 -0.05
C GLU A 222 0.17 15.22 1.34
N PHE A 223 0.73 14.11 1.82
CA PHE A 223 1.54 14.08 3.03
C PHE A 223 2.80 13.23 2.83
N PHE A 224 3.95 13.85 3.09
CA PHE A 224 5.27 13.20 3.04
C PHE A 224 5.83 13.11 4.46
N GLY A 225 5.84 11.90 5.02
CA GLY A 225 6.44 11.66 6.34
C GLY A 225 7.96 11.75 6.27
N ASN A 226 8.59 12.19 7.37
CA ASN A 226 10.04 12.33 7.48
C ASN A 226 10.73 11.13 8.16
N THR A 227 9.95 10.11 8.54
CA THR A 227 10.43 8.91 9.22
C THR A 227 10.04 7.68 8.43
N MET A 228 11.03 6.99 7.85
CA MET A 228 10.78 5.74 7.12
C MET A 228 10.48 4.60 8.09
N MET A 229 9.49 3.82 7.74
CA MET A 229 9.04 2.67 8.49
C MET A 229 9.06 1.42 7.63
N VAL A 230 9.50 0.32 8.22
CA VAL A 230 9.42 -1.00 7.61
C VAL A 230 8.78 -1.95 8.61
N ASN A 231 7.69 -2.61 8.19
CA ASN A 231 6.93 -3.53 9.03
C ASN A 231 6.62 -2.98 10.45
N GLY A 232 6.25 -1.69 10.54
CA GLY A 232 5.90 -1.02 11.79
C GLY A 232 7.08 -0.52 12.65
N ASN A 233 8.33 -0.66 12.20
CA ASN A 233 9.51 -0.14 12.91
C ASN A 233 10.17 1.00 12.13
N THR A 234 10.70 2.00 12.81
CA THR A 234 11.46 3.10 12.19
C THR A 234 12.89 2.65 11.87
N TRP A 235 13.32 2.76 10.61
CA TRP A 235 14.66 2.36 10.11
C TRP A 235 15.23 1.07 10.74
N PRO A 236 14.55 -0.09 10.61
CA PRO A 236 15.03 -1.32 11.22
C PRO A 236 16.24 -1.88 10.47
N TYR A 237 16.89 -2.85 11.10
CA TYR A 237 17.86 -3.72 10.43
C TYR A 237 17.32 -5.15 10.29
N LEU A 238 17.89 -5.90 9.36
CA LEU A 238 17.62 -7.31 9.13
C LEU A 238 18.92 -8.08 8.94
N ASP A 239 19.16 -9.07 9.80
CA ASP A 239 20.24 -10.02 9.60
C ASP A 239 19.97 -10.91 8.38
N VAL A 240 20.91 -10.97 7.46
CA VAL A 240 20.85 -11.83 6.26
C VAL A 240 22.11 -12.67 6.13
N ASP A 241 21.94 -13.92 5.72
CA ASP A 241 23.06 -14.78 5.37
C ASP A 241 23.49 -14.50 3.92
N ARG A 242 24.70 -14.95 3.53
CA ARG A 242 25.21 -14.79 2.16
C ARG A 242 24.59 -15.80 1.19
N VAL A 243 23.30 -15.65 0.94
CA VAL A 243 22.41 -16.50 0.12
C VAL A 243 21.30 -15.66 -0.51
N ARG A 244 20.43 -16.26 -1.33
CA ARG A 244 19.23 -15.58 -1.86
C ARG A 244 18.09 -15.51 -0.85
N TYR A 245 17.40 -14.38 -0.87
CA TYR A 245 16.15 -14.11 -0.16
C TYR A 245 15.07 -13.69 -1.15
N ARG A 246 13.81 -14.02 -0.84
CA ARG A 246 12.60 -13.55 -1.53
C ARG A 246 11.95 -12.46 -0.68
N PHE A 247 11.96 -11.21 -1.15
CA PHE A 247 11.29 -10.10 -0.48
C PHE A 247 10.04 -9.71 -1.24
N ARG A 248 8.92 -9.64 -0.53
CA ARG A 248 7.64 -9.16 -1.06
C ARG A 248 7.43 -7.74 -0.58
N PHE A 249 7.88 -6.78 -1.37
CA PHE A 249 7.75 -5.37 -1.06
C PHE A 249 6.33 -4.87 -1.30
N LEU A 250 5.88 -3.95 -0.45
CA LEU A 250 4.67 -3.14 -0.61
C LEU A 250 5.03 -1.69 -0.33
N ASN A 251 4.70 -0.78 -1.25
CA ASN A 251 4.67 0.64 -0.94
C ASN A 251 3.34 0.99 -0.23
N GLY A 252 3.39 1.09 1.09
CA GLY A 252 2.28 1.47 1.96
C GLY A 252 2.39 2.90 2.49
N CYS A 253 3.15 3.77 1.81
CA CYS A 253 3.16 5.21 2.02
C CYS A 253 1.84 5.85 1.57
N GLN A 254 1.57 7.10 1.97
CA GLN A 254 0.33 7.80 1.60
C GLN A 254 0.41 8.63 0.33
N SER A 255 1.56 9.28 0.09
CA SER A 255 1.80 10.09 -1.12
C SER A 255 3.15 9.81 -1.78
N ARG A 256 4.06 9.14 -1.05
CA ARG A 256 5.44 8.94 -1.47
C ARG A 256 5.61 7.79 -2.46
N PHE A 257 6.14 8.13 -3.63
CA PHE A 257 6.77 7.15 -4.51
C PHE A 257 8.11 6.72 -3.92
N LEU A 258 8.39 5.43 -4.01
CA LEU A 258 9.69 4.89 -3.63
C LEU A 258 10.49 4.60 -4.89
N ILE A 259 11.78 4.91 -4.88
CA ILE A 259 12.73 4.35 -5.84
C ILE A 259 13.79 3.64 -5.00
N LEU A 260 13.55 2.34 -4.73
CA LEU A 260 14.44 1.53 -3.92
C LEU A 260 15.77 1.37 -4.63
N ASP A 261 16.87 1.71 -3.97
CA ASP A 261 18.22 1.73 -4.54
C ASP A 261 19.12 0.73 -3.81
N PHE A 262 19.55 -0.31 -4.53
CA PHE A 262 20.41 -1.37 -4.02
C PHE A 262 21.90 -1.12 -4.30
N ASN A 263 22.26 0.00 -4.94
CA ASN A 263 23.66 0.28 -5.32
C ASN A 263 24.60 0.48 -4.12
N GLN A 264 24.08 0.76 -2.93
CA GLN A 264 24.87 0.85 -1.70
C GLN A 264 25.20 -0.51 -1.07
N ILE A 265 24.87 -1.62 -1.75
CA ILE A 265 25.14 -2.99 -1.31
C ILE A 265 26.06 -3.68 -2.35
N PRO A 266 27.39 -3.50 -2.27
CA PRO A 266 28.30 -4.02 -3.29
C PRO A 266 28.22 -5.55 -3.44
N GLY A 267 28.04 -6.00 -4.69
CA GLY A 267 27.94 -7.42 -5.04
C GLY A 267 26.55 -8.03 -4.86
N VAL A 268 25.53 -7.24 -4.50
CA VAL A 268 24.14 -7.70 -4.50
C VAL A 268 23.64 -7.83 -5.93
N GLU A 269 22.85 -8.87 -6.21
CA GLU A 269 22.05 -8.95 -7.43
C GLU A 269 20.57 -9.00 -7.08
N VAL A 270 19.74 -8.31 -7.87
CA VAL A 270 18.31 -8.14 -7.61
C VAL A 270 17.52 -8.50 -8.86
N TRP A 271 16.54 -9.38 -8.68
CA TRP A 271 15.66 -9.85 -9.74
C TRP A 271 14.21 -9.72 -9.33
N GLN A 272 13.37 -9.12 -10.16
CA GLN A 272 11.93 -9.16 -9.96
C GLN A 272 11.35 -10.41 -10.62
N ILE A 273 10.56 -11.17 -9.87
CA ILE A 273 9.90 -12.39 -10.35
C ILE A 273 8.37 -12.26 -10.37
N GLY A 274 7.82 -11.27 -9.67
CA GLY A 274 6.39 -11.04 -9.60
C GLY A 274 6.03 -9.60 -9.24
N ASN A 275 4.73 -9.31 -9.35
CA ASN A 275 4.13 -8.04 -8.96
C ASN A 275 2.78 -8.29 -8.25
N GLU A 276 1.90 -7.30 -8.26
CA GLU A 276 0.56 -7.31 -7.66
C GLU A 276 -0.27 -8.53 -8.06
N GLY A 277 -0.18 -8.93 -9.33
CA GLY A 277 -0.98 -9.99 -9.94
C GLY A 277 -0.31 -11.37 -9.96
N GLY A 278 0.79 -11.54 -9.23
CA GLY A 278 1.55 -12.80 -9.15
C GLY A 278 2.83 -12.79 -9.97
N PHE A 279 3.26 -13.97 -10.46
CA PHE A 279 4.51 -14.07 -11.22
C PHE A 279 4.44 -13.34 -12.56
N LEU A 280 5.55 -12.67 -12.90
CA LEU A 280 5.81 -12.07 -14.22
C LEU A 280 5.95 -13.16 -15.29
N ALA A 281 5.93 -12.76 -16.56
CA ALA A 281 6.16 -13.68 -17.69
C ALA A 281 7.58 -14.26 -17.70
N ALA A 282 8.57 -13.51 -17.19
CA ALA A 282 9.94 -13.94 -17.01
C ALA A 282 10.60 -13.15 -15.86
N PRO A 283 11.65 -13.68 -15.22
CA PRO A 283 12.44 -12.93 -14.25
C PRO A 283 13.12 -11.72 -14.89
N VAL A 284 13.01 -10.56 -14.26
CA VAL A 284 13.62 -9.30 -14.72
C VAL A 284 14.85 -9.00 -13.87
N ASN A 285 16.01 -8.85 -14.51
CA ASN A 285 17.26 -8.49 -13.83
C ASN A 285 17.33 -6.98 -13.57
N LEU A 286 16.94 -6.53 -12.38
CA LEU A 286 16.96 -5.11 -12.02
C LEU A 286 18.38 -4.58 -11.95
N THR A 287 19.33 -5.39 -11.47
CA THR A 287 20.75 -5.00 -11.39
C THR A 287 21.33 -4.66 -12.75
N ALA A 288 21.07 -5.50 -13.77
CA ALA A 288 21.61 -5.30 -15.11
C ALA A 288 20.81 -4.27 -15.93
N ASN A 289 19.49 -4.25 -15.80
CA ASN A 289 18.62 -3.55 -16.76
C ASN A 289 17.96 -2.29 -16.20
N HIS A 290 17.98 -2.08 -14.88
CA HIS A 290 17.28 -0.97 -14.22
C HIS A 290 18.19 -0.21 -13.24
N GLY A 291 19.50 -0.22 -13.48
CA GLY A 291 20.46 0.48 -12.62
C GLY A 291 20.41 0.03 -11.15
N ASN A 292 20.01 -1.22 -10.90
CA ASN A 292 19.81 -1.79 -9.57
C ASN A 292 18.78 -1.02 -8.72
N ARG A 293 17.75 -0.48 -9.37
CA ARG A 293 16.67 0.29 -8.74
C ARG A 293 15.29 -0.29 -9.07
N LEU A 294 14.34 -0.06 -8.17
CA LEU A 294 12.93 -0.40 -8.35
C LEU A 294 12.05 0.83 -8.03
N PRO A 295 11.39 1.45 -9.03
CA PRO A 295 10.32 2.41 -8.77
C PRO A 295 9.08 1.67 -8.25
N MET A 296 8.40 2.25 -7.27
CA MET A 296 7.13 1.77 -6.73
C MET A 296 6.20 2.95 -6.42
N ALA A 297 5.08 3.00 -7.13
CA ALA A 297 3.92 3.82 -6.80
C ALA A 297 3.21 3.27 -5.55
N LEU A 298 2.22 4.02 -5.08
CA LEU A 298 1.44 3.67 -3.91
C LEU A 298 0.61 2.42 -4.15
N ALA A 299 0.50 1.55 -3.15
CA ALA A 299 -0.19 0.26 -3.21
C ALA A 299 0.43 -0.79 -4.16
N GLU A 300 1.51 -0.48 -4.88
CA GLU A 300 2.23 -1.44 -5.70
C GLU A 300 2.98 -2.47 -4.84
N ARG A 301 3.10 -3.69 -5.38
CA ARG A 301 3.81 -4.80 -4.75
C ARG A 301 4.83 -5.37 -5.71
N ALA A 302 6.02 -5.68 -5.20
CA ALA A 302 7.07 -6.32 -5.97
C ALA A 302 7.57 -7.59 -5.26
N ASP A 303 7.64 -8.69 -5.99
CA ASP A 303 8.20 -9.96 -5.52
C ASP A 303 9.62 -10.09 -6.07
N LEU A 304 10.61 -9.86 -5.21
CA LEU A 304 12.02 -9.79 -5.58
C LEU A 304 12.80 -10.98 -5.01
N ILE A 305 13.74 -11.50 -5.80
CA ILE A 305 14.86 -12.28 -5.28
C ILE A 305 16.07 -11.36 -5.16
N VAL A 306 16.59 -11.23 -3.93
CA VAL A 306 17.81 -10.47 -3.61
C VAL A 306 18.92 -11.46 -3.24
N ASP A 307 20.00 -11.46 -4.01
CA ASP A 307 21.13 -12.39 -3.88
C ASP A 307 22.29 -11.76 -3.12
N PHE A 308 22.49 -12.18 -1.87
CA PHE A 308 23.60 -11.75 -1.02
C PHE A 308 24.84 -12.66 -1.11
N THR A 309 24.86 -13.66 -2.01
CA THR A 309 25.93 -14.68 -2.07
C THR A 309 27.33 -14.07 -2.25
N ASN A 310 27.41 -12.98 -3.01
CA ASN A 310 28.64 -12.27 -3.32
C ASN A 310 28.86 -10.99 -2.49
N VAL A 311 27.93 -10.65 -1.60
CA VAL A 311 28.07 -9.50 -0.70
C VAL A 311 29.03 -9.87 0.44
N SER A 312 29.97 -8.98 0.75
CA SER A 312 30.90 -9.15 1.87
C SER A 312 30.19 -8.92 3.20
N PRO A 313 30.57 -9.61 4.30
CA PRO A 313 29.99 -9.32 5.62
C PRO A 313 30.11 -7.84 5.99
N GLY A 314 29.07 -7.27 6.58
CA GLY A 314 28.98 -5.85 6.88
C GLY A 314 27.53 -5.37 6.92
N ASN A 315 27.36 -4.07 7.11
CA ASN A 315 26.06 -3.43 7.20
C ASN A 315 25.86 -2.56 5.97
N TYR A 316 24.71 -2.72 5.30
CA TYR A 316 24.42 -1.99 4.07
C TYR A 316 22.98 -1.52 4.06
N VAL A 317 22.78 -0.25 3.72
CA VAL A 317 21.46 0.37 3.67
C VAL A 317 20.79 0.06 2.33
N LEU A 318 19.52 -0.36 2.38
CA LEU A 318 18.61 -0.23 1.25
C LEU A 318 18.20 1.24 1.16
N GLY A 319 18.62 1.90 0.08
CA GLY A 319 18.33 3.32 -0.14
C GLY A 319 16.95 3.55 -0.72
N ASN A 320 16.46 4.78 -0.58
CA ASN A 320 15.39 5.35 -1.39
C ASN A 320 15.91 6.61 -2.08
N VAL A 321 15.79 6.66 -3.40
CA VAL A 321 16.15 7.85 -4.20
C VAL A 321 14.92 8.50 -4.85
N GLY A 322 13.72 8.09 -4.44
CA GLY A 322 12.48 8.76 -4.82
C GLY A 322 12.38 10.15 -4.19
N PRO A 323 11.50 11.04 -4.69
CA PRO A 323 11.36 12.39 -4.17
C PRO A 323 10.69 12.45 -2.78
N ASP A 324 10.95 13.53 -2.05
CA ASP A 324 10.18 14.00 -0.87
C ASP A 324 9.02 14.94 -1.26
N GLU A 325 8.54 14.81 -2.50
CA GLU A 325 7.54 15.66 -3.15
C GLU A 325 6.72 14.82 -4.17
N PRO A 326 5.63 15.36 -4.76
CA PRO A 326 4.87 14.66 -5.80
C PRO A 326 5.77 14.22 -6.96
N PHE A 327 5.63 12.95 -7.37
CA PHE A 327 6.49 12.37 -8.39
C PHE A 327 5.93 12.58 -9.80
N GLY A 328 6.56 13.47 -10.57
CA GLY A 328 6.23 13.74 -11.97
C GLY A 328 6.93 12.82 -12.99
N GLY A 329 7.70 11.82 -12.53
CA GLY A 329 8.62 11.06 -13.37
C GLY A 329 10.04 11.64 -13.39
N GLY A 330 10.91 11.07 -14.23
CA GLY A 330 12.28 11.54 -14.43
C GLY A 330 13.36 10.79 -13.64
N VAL A 331 14.56 11.34 -13.64
CA VAL A 331 15.80 10.77 -13.10
C VAL A 331 16.15 11.42 -11.75
N PRO A 332 16.32 10.62 -10.68
CA PRO A 332 16.74 11.13 -9.36
C PRO A 332 18.03 11.95 -9.41
N GLY A 333 18.00 13.14 -8.78
CA GLY A 333 19.12 14.07 -8.73
C GLY A 333 19.33 14.90 -10.00
N ILE A 334 18.49 14.70 -11.03
CA ILE A 334 18.47 15.51 -12.26
C ILE A 334 17.14 16.25 -12.37
N ASP A 335 16.04 15.51 -12.44
CA ASP A 335 14.71 16.08 -12.65
C ASP A 335 14.03 16.48 -11.33
N PHE A 336 14.43 15.85 -10.22
CA PHE A 336 13.96 16.16 -8.87
C PHE A 336 15.06 15.85 -7.84
N PRO A 337 15.05 16.51 -6.66
CA PRO A 337 15.92 16.14 -5.55
C PRO A 337 15.60 14.73 -5.02
N SER A 338 16.62 13.89 -4.88
CA SER A 338 16.46 12.60 -4.18
C SER A 338 16.10 12.81 -2.71
N ALA A 339 15.39 11.84 -2.12
CA ALA A 339 15.06 11.81 -0.70
C ALA A 339 16.27 12.12 0.22
N ASP A 340 16.00 12.77 1.34
CA ASP A 340 17.03 13.16 2.30
C ASP A 340 17.86 11.95 2.76
N PRO A 341 19.17 11.88 2.43
CA PRO A 341 20.00 10.73 2.74
C PRO A 341 20.16 10.48 4.25
N LYS A 342 19.80 11.44 5.11
CA LYS A 342 19.85 11.29 6.57
C LYS A 342 18.56 10.73 7.16
N THR A 343 17.46 10.73 6.40
CA THR A 343 16.13 10.32 6.88
C THR A 343 15.42 9.44 5.84
N THR A 344 14.66 10.02 4.93
CA THR A 344 13.77 9.36 3.97
C THR A 344 14.50 8.62 2.85
N GLY A 345 15.80 8.89 2.68
CA GLY A 345 16.70 8.18 1.78
C GLY A 345 17.20 6.84 2.33
N GLN A 346 16.90 6.50 3.59
CA GLN A 346 17.25 5.23 4.22
C GLN A 346 15.97 4.44 4.50
N VAL A 347 15.88 3.19 4.02
CA VAL A 347 14.67 2.35 4.19
C VAL A 347 14.86 1.36 5.33
N LEU A 348 15.85 0.48 5.19
CA LEU A 348 16.26 -0.51 6.20
C LEU A 348 17.73 -0.88 6.00
N GLU A 349 18.37 -1.44 7.01
CA GLU A 349 19.75 -1.91 6.92
C GLU A 349 19.81 -3.44 6.86
N PHE A 350 20.58 -4.00 5.93
CA PHE A 350 20.90 -5.42 5.91
C PHE A 350 22.22 -5.66 6.64
N HIS A 351 22.18 -6.50 7.68
CA HIS A 351 23.36 -6.99 8.38
C HIS A 351 23.78 -8.31 7.75
N VAL A 352 24.76 -8.25 6.84
CA VAL A 352 25.25 -9.43 6.12
C VAL A 352 26.19 -10.21 7.03
N MET A 353 25.72 -11.37 7.49
CA MET A 353 26.40 -12.17 8.50
C MET A 353 27.65 -12.88 7.94
N PRO A 354 28.69 -13.09 8.79
CA PRO A 354 29.84 -13.89 8.41
C PRO A 354 29.45 -15.37 8.19
N GLY A 355 30.20 -16.02 7.31
CA GLY A 355 29.98 -17.42 6.92
C GLY A 355 29.08 -17.57 5.70
N ARG A 356 29.27 -18.69 4.98
CA ARG A 356 28.42 -19.07 3.85
C ARG A 356 27.46 -20.16 4.30
N ARG A 357 26.20 -20.02 3.91
CA ARG A 357 25.21 -21.08 4.03
C ARG A 357 25.02 -21.71 2.65
N ILE A 358 24.53 -22.93 2.64
CA ILE A 358 24.11 -23.56 1.38
C ILE A 358 22.84 -22.85 0.93
N ASP A 359 22.85 -22.42 -0.34
CA ASP A 359 21.68 -21.94 -1.04
C ASP A 359 21.25 -22.99 -2.06
N LEU A 360 20.10 -23.61 -1.80
CA LEU A 360 19.50 -24.63 -2.67
C LEU A 360 18.51 -24.02 -3.67
N SER A 361 18.25 -22.71 -3.59
CA SER A 361 17.35 -22.05 -4.51
C SER A 361 17.92 -22.08 -5.93
N THR A 362 17.03 -22.11 -6.91
CA THR A 362 17.36 -21.96 -8.32
C THR A 362 17.76 -20.51 -8.59
N PRO A 363 18.91 -20.25 -9.26
CA PRO A 363 19.27 -18.89 -9.64
C PRO A 363 18.17 -18.21 -10.46
N PRO A 364 17.85 -16.92 -10.23
CA PRO A 364 16.73 -16.25 -10.89
C PRO A 364 16.78 -16.32 -12.41
N ARG A 365 17.97 -16.20 -13.01
CA ARG A 365 18.18 -16.33 -14.46
C ARG A 365 17.77 -17.68 -15.05
N ASP A 366 17.68 -18.72 -14.23
CA ASP A 366 17.30 -20.07 -14.64
C ASP A 366 15.83 -20.38 -14.29
N LEU A 367 15.07 -19.43 -13.73
CA LEU A 367 13.65 -19.62 -13.43
C LEU A 367 12.83 -19.49 -14.71
N VAL A 368 12.02 -20.51 -14.97
CA VAL A 368 10.90 -20.44 -15.91
C VAL A 368 9.64 -20.22 -15.08
N LEU A 369 9.05 -19.04 -15.23
CA LEU A 369 7.83 -18.62 -14.53
C LEU A 369 6.58 -19.13 -15.26
N PRO A 370 5.42 -19.21 -14.58
CA PRO A 370 4.16 -19.57 -15.22
C PRO A 370 3.82 -18.62 -16.36
N ALA A 371 3.33 -19.17 -17.48
CA ALA A 371 2.90 -18.37 -18.61
C ALA A 371 1.70 -17.50 -18.22
N ILE A 372 1.69 -16.25 -18.68
CA ILE A 372 0.56 -15.34 -18.50
C ILE A 372 -0.34 -15.47 -19.72
N THR A 373 -1.62 -15.73 -19.51
CA THR A 373 -2.62 -15.71 -20.59
C THR A 373 -2.76 -14.28 -21.11
N PRO A 374 -2.48 -14.02 -22.40
CA PRO A 374 -2.67 -12.70 -22.97
C PRO A 374 -4.14 -12.28 -22.89
N LEU A 375 -4.38 -10.99 -22.62
CA LEU A 375 -5.73 -10.44 -22.72
C LEU A 375 -6.21 -10.49 -24.18
N PRO A 376 -7.54 -10.66 -24.40
CA PRO A 376 -8.09 -10.51 -25.74
C PRO A 376 -7.91 -9.08 -26.25
N THR A 377 -7.98 -8.89 -27.57
CA THR A 377 -8.02 -7.55 -28.17
C THR A 377 -9.11 -6.71 -27.53
N GLU A 378 -8.79 -5.47 -27.23
CA GLU A 378 -9.72 -4.50 -26.67
C GLU A 378 -10.94 -4.33 -27.57
N SER A 379 -12.12 -4.39 -26.97
CA SER A 379 -13.39 -4.11 -27.66
C SER A 379 -13.93 -2.71 -27.35
N VAL A 380 -13.45 -2.11 -26.26
CA VAL A 380 -13.86 -0.78 -25.79
C VAL A 380 -12.66 -0.11 -25.12
N THR A 381 -12.40 1.13 -25.51
CA THR A 381 -11.43 2.02 -24.86
C THR A 381 -12.19 3.14 -24.16
N ARG A 382 -11.77 3.50 -22.94
CA ARG A 382 -12.30 4.64 -22.19
C ARG A 382 -11.15 5.55 -21.80
N SER A 383 -11.33 6.85 -21.97
CA SER A 383 -10.41 7.86 -21.44
C SER A 383 -10.83 8.21 -20.01
N LEU A 384 -9.91 8.09 -19.07
CA LEU A 384 -10.10 8.49 -17.68
C LEU A 384 -9.18 9.68 -17.37
N GLY A 385 -9.73 10.69 -16.71
CA GLY A 385 -8.99 11.83 -16.21
C GLY A 385 -8.91 11.77 -14.69
N LEU A 386 -7.70 11.95 -14.16
CA LEU A 386 -7.47 12.29 -12.76
C LEU A 386 -7.09 13.77 -12.76
N ILE A 387 -7.96 14.60 -12.19
CA ILE A 387 -7.87 16.06 -12.27
C ILE A 387 -7.77 16.60 -10.86
N GLU A 388 -6.80 17.45 -10.62
CA GLU A 388 -6.74 18.27 -9.43
C GLU A 388 -7.32 19.65 -9.76
N GLU A 389 -8.38 20.04 -9.05
CA GLU A 389 -9.02 21.34 -9.21
C GLU A 389 -8.39 22.34 -8.24
N MET A 390 -7.85 23.43 -8.79
CA MET A 390 -7.30 24.53 -8.01
C MET A 390 -8.40 25.41 -7.44
N SER A 391 -8.14 25.98 -6.27
CA SER A 391 -9.01 26.97 -5.64
C SER A 391 -9.25 28.17 -6.54
N ALA A 392 -10.49 28.66 -6.54
CA ALA A 392 -10.85 29.93 -7.17
C ALA A 392 -10.35 31.16 -6.38
N PHE A 393 -9.88 30.97 -5.14
CA PHE A 393 -9.52 32.03 -4.20
C PHE A 393 -8.02 32.10 -3.90
N PHE A 394 -7.31 30.98 -4.03
CA PHE A 394 -5.88 30.87 -3.73
C PHE A 394 -5.12 30.29 -4.92
N MET A 395 -3.94 30.85 -5.21
CA MET A 395 -3.06 30.40 -6.28
C MET A 395 -2.31 29.13 -5.85
N GLU A 396 -2.17 28.15 -6.74
CA GLU A 396 -1.47 26.87 -6.48
C GLU A 396 -2.00 26.11 -5.23
N ALA A 397 -3.30 26.20 -4.95
CA ALA A 397 -3.92 25.55 -3.81
C ALA A 397 -5.00 24.55 -4.25
N PRO A 398 -4.73 23.23 -4.20
CA PRO A 398 -5.72 22.23 -4.56
C PRO A 398 -6.95 22.27 -3.66
N ALA A 399 -8.14 22.40 -4.26
CA ALA A 399 -9.42 22.41 -3.57
C ALA A 399 -10.13 21.04 -3.65
N GLU A 400 -9.91 20.28 -4.72
CA GLU A 400 -10.55 18.97 -4.92
C GLU A 400 -9.75 18.07 -5.86
N ALA A 401 -9.87 16.75 -5.68
CA ALA A 401 -9.39 15.75 -6.63
C ALA A 401 -10.58 15.02 -7.28
N LEU A 402 -10.62 14.99 -8.60
CA LEU A 402 -11.69 14.45 -9.41
C LEU A 402 -11.19 13.28 -10.25
N LEU A 403 -11.96 12.20 -10.30
CA LEU A 403 -11.74 11.06 -11.19
C LEU A 403 -13.00 10.83 -12.03
N GLY A 404 -12.85 10.75 -13.35
CA GLY A 404 -14.00 10.51 -14.22
C GLY A 404 -13.63 10.15 -15.64
N THR A 405 -14.65 9.77 -16.43
CA THR A 405 -14.48 9.60 -17.87
C THR A 405 -14.43 10.96 -18.54
N ILE A 406 -13.43 11.18 -19.37
CA ILE A 406 -13.35 12.37 -20.22
C ILE A 406 -14.32 12.12 -21.38
N ALA A 407 -15.41 12.88 -21.46
CA ALA A 407 -16.22 12.95 -22.68
C ALA A 407 -15.38 13.60 -23.78
N ASP A 408 -15.42 13.05 -25.00
CA ASP A 408 -14.57 13.38 -26.14
C ASP A 408 -14.05 14.85 -26.18
N ASN A 409 -12.72 14.97 -25.96
CA ASN A 409 -11.82 16.13 -26.01
C ASN A 409 -12.11 17.33 -25.06
N PRO A 410 -11.16 17.74 -24.19
CA PRO A 410 -11.30 18.93 -23.34
C PRO A 410 -11.47 20.23 -24.14
#